data_AF-A0A847YW75-F1
#
_entry.id   AF-A0A847YW75-F1
#
_cell.length_a   1.000
_cell.length_b   1.000
_cell.length_c   1.000
_cell.angle_alpha   90.00
_cell.angle_beta   90.00
_cell.angle_gamma   90.00
#
_symmetry.space_group_name_H-M   'P 1'
#
loop_
_entity.id
_entity.type
_entity.pdbx_description
1 polymer ?
#
loop_
_entity_poly.entity_id
_entity_poly.type
_entity_poly.pdbx_seq_one_letter_code
_entity_poly.pdbx_strand_id
1 'polypeptide(L)'
;MVTVYGFDTESGRQIGLRLQNGALLTQSPPWEVLGHVGYTFSTSPINHTLTSGTLYVLLSSIGPVYIDFDNDTPDPSTAPLLCEDEIMFLPVPNVEVINFMGESISQVGIVEYG
;
A
#
# COMPACT_ATOMS: atom_id res chain seq x y z
N MET A 1 -13.29 9.67 -2.49
CA MET A 1 -12.73 10.30 -1.27
C MET A 1 -11.53 9.46 -0.89
N VAL A 2 -10.32 9.92 -1.20
CA VAL A 2 -9.08 9.15 -0.98
C VAL A 2 -8.36 9.77 0.21
N THR A 3 -8.04 8.93 1.19
CA THR A 3 -7.21 9.32 2.34
C THR A 3 -5.78 8.93 2.02
N VAL A 4 -4.91 9.93 1.93
CA VAL A 4 -3.50 9.76 1.62
C VAL A 4 -2.69 10.02 2.87
N TYR A 5 -1.86 9.06 3.28
CA TYR A 5 -0.87 9.27 4.33
C TYR A 5 0.52 9.36 3.69
N GLY A 6 1.29 10.38 4.07
CA GLY A 6 2.69 10.52 3.71
C GLY A 6 3.60 10.15 4.88
N PHE A 7 4.72 9.51 4.57
CA PHE A 7 5.76 9.18 5.56
C PHE A 7 7.06 9.86 5.17
N ASP A 8 7.75 10.40 6.17
CA ASP A 8 9.16 10.72 6.03
C ASP A 8 9.95 9.42 5.99
N THR A 9 10.59 9.13 4.85
CA THR A 9 11.36 7.90 4.63
C THR A 9 12.68 7.87 5.41
N GLU A 10 13.22 9.01 5.84
CA GLU A 10 14.45 9.06 6.64
C GLU A 10 14.17 8.95 8.14
N SER A 11 13.09 9.58 8.62
CA SER A 11 12.78 9.63 10.05
C SER A 11 11.70 8.66 10.52
N GLY A 12 10.99 8.00 9.60
CA GLY A 12 9.84 7.13 9.91
C GLY A 12 8.66 7.88 10.52
N ARG A 13 8.71 9.23 10.56
CA ARG A 13 7.65 10.05 11.14
C ARG A 13 6.51 10.20 10.15
N GLN A 14 5.29 10.00 10.64
CA GLN A 14 4.08 10.32 9.91
C GLN A 14 4.06 11.84 9.63
N ILE A 15 4.16 12.22 8.36
CA ILE A 15 3.96 13.61 7.97
C ILE A 15 2.47 13.74 7.66
N GLY A 16 1.73 14.37 8.59
CA GLY A 16 0.31 14.61 8.39
C GLY A 16 0.06 15.44 7.13
N LEU A 17 -0.75 14.92 6.20
CA LEU A 17 -1.21 15.68 5.04
C LEU A 17 -2.74 15.72 4.95
N ARG A 18 -3.19 16.85 4.43
CA ARG A 18 -4.50 17.47 4.62
C ARG A 18 -5.55 16.82 3.73
N LEU A 19 -6.69 16.43 4.31
CA LEU A 19 -7.84 15.92 3.58
C LEU A 19 -8.44 17.00 2.67
N GLN A 20 -8.92 16.57 1.50
CA GLN A 20 -9.73 17.32 0.54
C GLN A 20 -11.14 17.58 1.13
N ASN A 21 -11.18 18.34 2.24
CA ASN A 21 -12.33 19.01 2.86
C ASN A 21 -11.94 19.76 4.17
N GLY A 22 -10.65 19.97 4.44
CA GLY A 22 -10.21 20.87 5.52
C GLY A 22 -10.33 20.32 6.94
N ALA A 23 -10.78 19.08 7.12
CA ALA A 23 -10.68 18.40 8.41
C ALA A 23 -9.23 17.94 8.62
N LEU A 24 -8.54 18.56 9.57
CA LEU A 24 -7.30 18.02 10.10
C LEU A 24 -7.65 16.75 10.89
N LEU A 25 -7.01 15.62 10.56
CA LEU A 25 -6.97 14.49 11.49
C LEU A 25 -6.09 14.93 12.67
N THR A 26 -6.71 15.29 13.79
CA THR A 26 -6.01 15.81 14.98
C THR A 26 -5.43 14.71 15.88
N GLN A 27 -5.70 13.44 15.56
CA GLN A 27 -5.15 12.29 16.27
C GLN A 27 -4.60 11.31 15.24
N SER A 28 -3.34 10.91 15.43
CA SER A 28 -2.79 9.74 14.75
C SER A 28 -3.71 8.55 15.07
N PRO A 29 -4.06 7.72 14.08
CA PRO A 29 -4.69 6.43 14.37
C PRO A 29 -3.84 5.71 15.43
N PRO A 30 -4.45 4.94 16.35
CA PRO A 30 -3.72 4.26 17.42
C PRO A 30 -2.82 3.12 16.91
N TRP A 31 -2.72 2.93 15.59
CA TRP A 31 -2.04 1.82 14.96
C TRP A 31 -0.54 2.10 14.83
N GLU A 32 0.26 1.10 15.19
CA GLU A 32 1.71 1.18 15.10
C GLU A 32 2.19 0.69 13.73
N VAL A 33 3.24 1.32 13.18
CA VAL A 33 3.87 0.84 11.96
C VAL A 33 4.60 -0.46 12.28
N LEU A 34 4.17 -1.55 11.65
CA LEU A 34 4.79 -2.87 11.81
C LEU A 34 5.92 -3.10 10.81
N GLY A 35 5.77 -2.56 9.60
CA GLY A 35 6.72 -2.76 8.51
C GLY A 35 6.52 -1.76 7.37
N HIS A 36 7.58 -1.56 6.58
CA HIS A 36 7.49 -0.86 5.30
C HIS A 36 8.50 -1.43 4.31
N VAL A 37 8.10 -1.58 3.05
CA VAL A 37 8.93 -2.13 1.98
C VAL A 37 8.60 -1.45 0.66
N GLY A 38 9.60 -1.24 -0.18
CA GLY A 38 9.44 -0.77 -1.55
C GLY A 38 9.88 -1.84 -2.56
N TYR A 39 9.18 -1.90 -3.68
CA TYR A 39 9.40 -2.86 -4.75
C TYR A 39 9.50 -2.15 -6.11
N THR A 40 10.37 -2.67 -6.97
CA THR A 40 10.47 -2.28 -8.39
C THR A 40 10.18 -3.50 -9.24
N PHE A 41 9.25 -3.37 -10.19
CA PHE A 41 8.88 -4.48 -11.07
C PHE A 41 9.90 -4.67 -12.20
N SER A 42 10.14 -5.91 -12.59
CA SER A 42 11.00 -6.25 -13.73
C SER A 42 10.22 -7.02 -14.79
N THR A 43 9.72 -8.21 -14.44
CA THR A 43 8.87 -9.04 -15.31
C THR A 43 7.98 -10.04 -14.57
N SER A 44 8.14 -10.18 -13.25
CA SER A 44 7.46 -11.20 -12.45
C SER A 44 6.59 -10.56 -11.37
N PRO A 45 5.48 -11.22 -10.97
CA PRO A 45 4.72 -10.82 -9.79
C PRO A 45 5.59 -10.84 -8.52
N ILE A 46 5.21 -10.00 -7.57
CA ILE A 46 5.85 -9.88 -6.26
C ILE A 46 4.86 -10.33 -5.21
N ASN A 47 5.24 -11.31 -4.41
CA ASN A 47 4.43 -11.79 -3.30
C ASN A 47 4.95 -11.15 -2.01
N HIS A 48 4.16 -10.25 -1.43
CA HIS A 48 4.47 -9.59 -0.17
C HIS A 48 3.71 -10.28 0.97
N THR A 49 4.42 -10.99 1.84
CA THR A 49 3.85 -11.59 3.05
C THR A 49 3.70 -10.51 4.12
N LEU A 50 2.48 -10.37 4.64
CA LEU A 50 2.17 -9.41 5.70
C LEU A 50 2.78 -9.84 7.04
N THR A 51 3.23 -8.84 7.78
CA THR A 51 3.68 -8.99 9.16
C THR A 51 2.52 -9.46 10.04
N SER A 52 2.80 -10.39 10.96
CA SER A 52 1.77 -10.87 11.88
C SER A 52 1.21 -9.72 12.72
N GLY A 53 -0.11 -9.56 12.72
CA GLY A 53 -0.80 -8.46 13.41
C GLY A 53 -1.17 -7.29 12.52
N THR A 54 -0.80 -7.28 11.24
CA THR A 54 -1.23 -6.23 10.30
C THR A 54 -2.75 -6.20 10.14
N LEU A 55 -3.33 -5.03 10.40
CA LEU A 55 -4.76 -4.73 10.25
C LEU A 55 -5.04 -3.84 9.03
N TYR A 56 -4.09 -2.96 8.68
CA TYR A 56 -4.20 -2.03 7.56
C TYR A 56 -2.91 -1.95 6.77
N VAL A 57 -3.05 -1.65 5.48
CA VAL A 57 -1.91 -1.31 4.61
C VAL A 57 -2.12 0.03 3.93
N LEU A 58 -1.04 0.77 3.79
CA LEU A 58 -0.94 1.91 2.88
C LEU A 58 -0.10 1.50 1.67
N LEU A 59 -0.65 1.65 0.49
CA LEU A 59 0.01 1.41 -0.78
C LEU A 59 0.21 2.72 -1.52
N SER A 60 1.35 2.86 -2.16
CA SER A 60 1.66 3.94 -3.09
C SER A 60 2.33 3.35 -4.32
N SER A 61 2.05 3.87 -5.50
CA SER A 61 2.69 3.40 -6.73
C SER A 61 3.21 4.52 -7.63
N ILE A 62 4.22 4.15 -8.41
CA ILE A 62 4.65 4.87 -9.60
C ILE A 62 4.34 3.93 -10.78
N GLY A 63 3.58 4.40 -11.76
CA GLY A 63 3.08 3.56 -12.86
C GLY A 63 1.95 2.58 -12.46
N PRO A 64 1.48 1.76 -13.42
CA PRO A 64 0.36 0.85 -13.22
C PRO A 64 0.73 -0.37 -12.36
N VAL A 65 0.05 -0.54 -11.23
CA VAL A 65 0.24 -1.68 -10.33
C VAL A 65 -1.09 -2.37 -10.07
N TYR A 66 -1.19 -3.65 -10.39
CA TYR A 66 -2.32 -4.50 -10.08
C TYR A 66 -2.10 -5.21 -8.74
N ILE A 67 -3.15 -5.26 -7.91
CA ILE A 67 -3.09 -5.82 -6.56
C ILE A 67 -4.06 -6.99 -6.46
N ASP A 68 -3.59 -8.13 -5.96
CA ASP A 68 -4.39 -9.33 -5.76
C ASP A 68 -4.17 -9.90 -4.35
N PHE A 69 -5.26 -10.19 -3.64
CA PHE A 69 -5.26 -10.63 -2.24
C PHE A 69 -5.57 -12.13 -2.06
N ASP A 70 -6.08 -12.79 -3.10
CA ASP A 70 -6.75 -14.10 -2.94
C ASP A 70 -6.10 -15.21 -3.76
N ASN A 71 -5.33 -14.88 -4.80
CA ASN A 71 -5.03 -15.85 -5.86
C ASN A 71 -3.60 -16.43 -5.78
N ASP A 72 -3.50 -17.76 -5.81
CA ASP A 72 -2.23 -18.48 -5.96
C ASP A 72 -1.56 -18.20 -7.32
N THR A 73 -2.37 -17.80 -8.30
CA THR A 73 -1.93 -17.38 -9.64
C THR A 73 -2.52 -16.01 -9.96
N PRO A 74 -1.82 -14.92 -9.62
CA PRO A 74 -2.36 -13.58 -9.79
C PRO A 74 -2.52 -13.22 -11.28
N ASP A 75 -3.68 -12.67 -11.65
CA ASP A 75 -4.05 -12.33 -13.03
C ASP A 75 -4.39 -10.82 -13.14
N PRO A 76 -3.58 -10.02 -13.87
CA PRO A 76 -3.78 -8.59 -13.98
C PRO A 76 -5.06 -8.20 -14.74
N SER A 77 -5.70 -9.12 -15.47
CA SER A 77 -6.96 -8.85 -16.18
C SER A 77 -8.18 -8.82 -15.26
N THR A 78 -8.07 -9.40 -14.07
CA THR A 78 -9.14 -9.47 -13.06
C THR A 78 -8.82 -8.72 -11.78
N ALA A 79 -7.56 -8.37 -11.55
CA ALA A 79 -7.09 -7.65 -10.39
C ALA A 79 -7.38 -6.13 -10.48
N PRO A 80 -7.73 -5.47 -9.35
CA PRO A 80 -7.84 -4.02 -9.29
C PRO A 80 -6.51 -3.33 -9.61
N LEU A 81 -6.59 -2.25 -10.40
CA LEU A 81 -5.47 -1.40 -10.77
C LEU A 81 -5.33 -0.21 -9.80
N LEU A 82 -4.15 -0.05 -9.23
CA LEU A 82 -3.68 1.16 -8.56
C LEU A 82 -3.00 2.04 -9.62
N CYS A 83 -3.55 3.22 -9.86
CA CYS A 83 -3.03 4.12 -10.88
C CYS A 83 -1.80 4.90 -10.38
N GLU A 84 -1.06 5.47 -11.32
CA GLU A 84 0.08 6.34 -11.02
C GLU A 84 -0.35 7.52 -10.13
N ASP A 85 0.50 7.85 -9.15
CA ASP A 85 0.28 8.90 -8.14
C ASP A 85 -0.92 8.65 -7.20
N GLU A 86 -1.49 7.44 -7.18
CA GLU A 86 -2.50 7.06 -6.21
C GLU A 86 -1.87 6.50 -4.94
N ILE A 87 -2.46 6.90 -3.80
CA ILE A 87 -2.19 6.30 -2.50
C ILE A 87 -3.48 5.68 -2.01
N MET A 88 -3.40 4.41 -1.63
CA MET A 88 -4.55 3.61 -1.22
C MET A 88 -4.33 3.12 0.21
N PHE A 89 -5.34 3.27 1.06
CA PHE A 89 -5.33 2.77 2.42
C PHE A 89 -6.43 1.73 2.59
N LEU A 90 -6.05 0.49 2.88
CA LEU A 90 -6.95 -0.67 2.87
C LEU A 90 -6.95 -1.39 4.21
N PRO A 91 -8.12 -1.77 4.76
CA PRO A 91 -8.20 -2.79 5.79
C PRO A 91 -7.89 -4.16 5.16
N VAL A 92 -7.08 -4.97 5.84
CA VAL A 92 -6.68 -6.32 5.37
C VAL A 92 -6.95 -7.42 6.41
N PRO A 93 -8.16 -7.47 7.02
CA PRO A 93 -8.45 -8.51 8.00
C PRO A 93 -8.43 -9.89 7.31
N ASN A 94 -7.54 -10.77 7.75
CA ASN A 94 -7.35 -12.14 7.25
C ASN A 94 -6.66 -12.25 5.88
N VAL A 95 -5.92 -11.23 5.45
CA VAL A 95 -4.98 -11.37 4.33
C VAL A 95 -3.61 -11.74 4.91
N GLU A 96 -2.95 -12.74 4.33
CA GLU A 96 -1.57 -13.10 4.70
C GLU A 96 -0.55 -12.67 3.65
N VAL A 97 -0.97 -12.62 2.38
CA VAL A 97 -0.11 -12.28 1.25
C VAL A 97 -0.84 -11.30 0.34
N ILE A 98 -0.12 -10.28 -0.12
CA ILE A 98 -0.55 -9.40 -1.20
C ILE A 98 0.34 -9.67 -2.40
N ASN A 99 -0.26 -10.02 -3.52
CA ASN A 99 0.43 -10.19 -4.78
C ASN A 99 0.36 -8.86 -5.56
N PHE A 100 1.51 -8.37 -5.99
CA PHE A 100 1.59 -7.22 -6.85
C PHE A 100 2.08 -7.62 -8.24
N MET A 101 1.46 -7.05 -9.27
CA MET A 101 1.87 -7.17 -10.65
C MET A 101 1.97 -5.78 -11.25
N GLY A 102 2.95 -5.54 -12.11
CA GLY A 102 3.11 -4.23 -12.74
C GLY A 102 4.01 -4.30 -13.96
N GLU A 103 3.98 -3.25 -14.75
CA GLU A 103 4.92 -3.09 -15.86
C GLU A 103 6.35 -2.88 -15.34
N SER A 104 7.37 -3.15 -16.15
CA SER A 104 8.80 -3.08 -15.80
C SER A 104 9.29 -1.71 -15.29
N ILE A 105 8.50 -0.66 -15.46
CA ILE A 105 8.80 0.69 -14.98
C ILE A 105 8.08 1.02 -13.67
N SER A 106 7.19 0.14 -13.24
CA SER A 106 6.31 0.39 -12.10
C SER A 106 7.05 0.15 -10.79
N GLN A 107 6.56 0.80 -9.74
CA GLN A 107 7.05 0.62 -8.38
C GLN A 107 5.86 0.62 -7.43
N VAL A 108 5.97 -0.12 -6.33
CA VAL A 108 4.99 -0.08 -5.24
C VAL A 108 5.69 0.00 -3.90
N GLY A 109 5.26 0.95 -3.08
CA GLY A 109 5.61 1.05 -1.66
C GLY A 109 4.44 0.59 -0.81
N ILE A 110 4.72 -0.25 0.18
CA ILE A 110 3.75 -0.70 1.19
C ILE A 110 4.21 -0.30 2.59
N VAL A 111 3.27 0.19 3.40
CA VAL A 111 3.44 0.38 4.85
C VAL A 111 2.34 -0.39 5.56
N GLU A 112 2.71 -1.19 6.54
CA GLU A 112 1.83 -2.05 7.33
C GLU A 112 1.56 -1.46 8.71
N TYR A 113 0.30 -1.53 9.16
CA TYR A 113 -0.13 -1.06 10.49
C TYR A 113 -0.88 -2.14 11.26
N GLY A 114 -0.60 -2.28 12.55
CA GLY A 114 -1.30 -3.15 13.50
C GLY A 114 -2.00 -2.40 14.63
#